data_AF-A0A950EFX6-F1
#
_entry.id   AF-A0A950EFX6-F1
#
_cell.length_a   1.000
_cell.length_b   1.000
_cell.length_c   1.000
_cell.angle_alpha   90.00
_cell.angle_beta   90.00
_cell.angle_gamma   90.00
#
_symmetry.space_group_name_H-M   'P 1'
#
loop_
_entity.id
_entity.type
_entity.pdbx_description
1 polymer ?
#
loop_
_entity_poly.entity_id
_entity_poly.type
_entity_poly.pdbx_seq_one_letter_code
_entity_poly.pdbx_strand_id
1 'polypeptide(L)'
;MATKHLRTAKIEENRKELPESEPDNDQNTWLVEAKLDEHIADWETVQLDFRPGEIEAEIVESSMSEPNRMTLRTRGKSLLKKGQVIQVDVRGQNES
;
A
#
# COMPACT_ATOMS: atom_id res chain seq x y z
N MET A 1 17.89 1.17 16.01
CA MET A 1 17.92 0.49 14.68
C MET A 1 16.48 0.31 14.29
N ALA A 2 16.02 0.79 13.14
CA ALA A 2 14.60 0.64 12.78
C ALA A 2 14.25 -0.84 12.58
N THR A 3 13.37 -1.39 13.42
CA THR A 3 12.87 -2.76 13.20
C THR A 3 11.98 -2.82 11.97
N LYS A 4 12.32 -3.75 11.08
CA LYS A 4 11.61 -4.06 9.85
C LYS A 4 10.77 -5.32 10.09
N HIS A 5 9.45 -5.21 9.98
CA HIS A 5 8.54 -6.33 10.13
C HIS A 5 7.97 -6.74 8.76
N LEU A 6 8.29 -7.96 8.33
CA LEU A 6 7.69 -8.55 7.13
C LEU A 6 6.26 -9.00 7.45
N ARG A 7 5.30 -8.50 6.70
CA ARG A 7 3.86 -8.81 6.82
C ARG A 7 3.30 -9.29 5.49
N THR A 8 2.11 -9.88 5.55
CA THR A 8 1.34 -10.18 4.35
C THR A 8 0.13 -9.28 4.25
N ALA A 9 -0.19 -8.84 3.03
CA ALA A 9 -1.35 -8.02 2.73
C ALA A 9 -2.19 -8.69 1.65
N LYS A 10 -3.49 -8.81 1.91
CA LYS A 10 -4.47 -9.31 0.95
C LYS A 10 -5.07 -8.15 0.18
N ILE A 11 -5.02 -8.21 -1.14
CA ILE A 11 -5.63 -7.21 -2.01
C ILE A 11 -7.15 -7.32 -1.89
N GLU A 12 -7.79 -6.24 -1.46
CA GLU A 12 -9.24 -6.12 -1.37
C GLU A 12 -9.82 -5.51 -2.65
N GLU A 13 -9.08 -4.58 -3.26
CA GLU A 13 -9.49 -3.90 -4.47
C GLU A 13 -8.32 -3.35 -5.28
N ASN A 14 -8.48 -3.28 -6.59
CA ASN A 14 -7.59 -2.61 -7.54
C ASN A 14 -8.47 -1.93 -8.59
N ARG A 15 -8.74 -0.64 -8.39
CA ARG A 15 -9.67 0.14 -9.20
C ARG A 15 -9.01 1.37 -9.77
N LYS A 16 -9.54 1.85 -10.90
CA LYS A 16 -9.15 3.14 -11.44
C LYS A 16 -9.62 4.22 -10.46
N GLU A 17 -8.73 5.13 -10.09
CA GLU A 17 -9.09 6.22 -9.20
C GLU A 17 -9.88 7.29 -9.96
N LEU A 18 -10.79 7.97 -9.27
CA LEU A 18 -11.53 9.08 -9.86
C LEU A 18 -10.61 10.31 -9.87
N PRO A 19 -10.44 11.00 -11.01
CA PRO A 19 -9.55 12.16 -11.10
C PRO A 19 -9.86 13.24 -10.05
N GLU A 20 -11.14 13.41 -9.71
CA GLU A 20 -11.63 14.40 -8.73
C GLU A 20 -11.20 14.08 -7.27
N SER A 21 -10.72 12.87 -7.02
CA SER A 21 -10.24 12.40 -5.71
C SER A 21 -8.71 12.42 -5.59
N GLU A 22 -8.00 12.78 -6.66
CA GLU A 22 -6.55 12.80 -6.75
C GLU A 22 -5.98 14.20 -6.47
N PRO A 23 -4.89 14.33 -5.69
CA PRO A 23 -4.22 15.61 -5.49
C PRO A 23 -3.67 16.21 -6.80
N ASP A 24 -3.27 15.35 -7.74
CA ASP A 24 -2.64 15.75 -9.02
C ASP A 24 -3.59 15.68 -10.23
N ASN A 25 -4.85 15.27 -10.05
CA ASN A 25 -5.84 15.04 -11.12
C ASN A 25 -5.36 14.13 -12.28
N ASP A 26 -4.42 13.21 -12.03
CA ASP A 26 -3.89 12.33 -13.07
C ASP A 26 -4.90 11.22 -13.42
N GLN A 27 -5.29 11.15 -14.69
CA GLN A 27 -6.25 10.18 -15.20
C GLN A 27 -5.71 8.74 -15.30
N ASN A 28 -4.41 8.55 -15.04
CA ASN A 28 -3.74 7.28 -15.02
C ASN A 28 -3.45 6.77 -13.60
N THR A 29 -3.99 7.40 -12.55
CA THR A 29 -3.88 6.85 -11.19
C THR A 29 -4.83 5.67 -10.98
N TRP A 30 -4.31 4.63 -10.34
CA TRP A 30 -5.06 3.50 -9.82
C TRP A 30 -4.88 3.40 -8.32
N LEU A 31 -5.97 3.04 -7.64
CA LEU A 31 -5.99 2.80 -6.20
C LEU A 31 -6.04 1.30 -5.95
N VAL A 32 -5.06 0.81 -5.21
CA VAL A 32 -5.05 -0.55 -4.66
C VAL A 32 -5.30 -0.47 -3.16
N GLU A 33 -6.31 -1.19 -2.70
CA GLU A 33 -6.64 -1.30 -1.28
C GLU A 33 -6.25 -2.71 -0.83
N ALA A 34 -5.52 -2.81 0.28
CA ALA A 34 -5.10 -4.09 0.82
C ALA A 34 -5.25 -4.14 2.34
N LYS A 35 -5.50 -5.34 2.86
CA LYS A 35 -5.66 -5.62 4.28
C LYS A 35 -4.49 -6.45 4.78
N LEU A 36 -3.79 -5.95 5.79
CA LEU A 36 -2.73 -6.67 6.50
C LEU A 36 -3.30 -7.85 7.30
N ASP A 37 -2.46 -8.86 7.49
CA ASP A 37 -2.73 -10.02 8.35
C ASP A 37 -2.86 -9.67 9.84
N GLU A 38 -2.21 -8.58 10.28
CA GLU A 38 -2.21 -8.12 11.67
C GLU A 38 -2.53 -6.61 11.78
N HIS A 39 -2.92 -6.20 12.99
CA HIS A 39 -3.10 -4.79 13.34
C HIS A 39 -1.78 -4.18 13.78
N ILE A 40 -1.48 -2.99 13.28
CA ILE A 40 -0.30 -2.19 13.63
C ILE A 40 -0.77 -1.05 14.55
N ALA A 41 -0.25 -1.01 15.78
CA ALA A 41 -0.63 0.01 16.76
C ALA A 41 -0.24 1.43 16.30
N ASP A 42 1.00 1.61 15.84
CA ASP A 42 1.55 2.91 15.42
C ASP A 42 1.42 3.17 13.91
N TRP A 43 0.33 2.67 13.31
CA TRP A 43 0.11 2.65 11.85
C TRP A 43 0.19 4.03 11.19
N GLU A 44 -0.11 5.11 11.90
CA GLU A 44 -0.03 6.48 11.39
C GLU A 44 1.40 6.92 11.06
N THR A 45 2.40 6.23 11.62
CA THR A 45 3.82 6.60 11.50
C THR A 45 4.65 5.57 10.75
N VAL A 46 4.05 4.48 10.26
CA VAL A 46 4.81 3.44 9.57
C VAL A 46 5.09 3.80 8.12
N GLN A 47 6.26 3.37 7.65
CA GLN A 47 6.58 3.32 6.24
C GLN A 47 6.29 1.92 5.70
N LEU A 48 5.67 1.86 4.52
CA LEU A 48 5.40 0.62 3.80
C LEU A 48 6.38 0.50 2.63
N ASP A 49 7.08 -0.63 2.54
CA ASP A 49 7.88 -0.97 1.37
C ASP A 49 7.38 -2.25 0.71
N PHE A 50 7.49 -2.27 -0.60
CA PHE A 50 6.99 -3.33 -1.45
C PHE A 50 8.15 -3.95 -2.22
N ARG A 51 8.09 -5.25 -2.46
CA ARG A 51 9.14 -5.89 -3.26
C ARG A 51 9.01 -5.45 -4.73
N PRO A 52 10.14 -5.16 -5.39
CA PRO A 52 10.15 -4.92 -6.82
C PRO A 52 9.49 -6.10 -7.56
N GLY A 53 8.52 -5.81 -8.42
CA GLY A 53 7.83 -6.81 -9.23
C GLY A 53 6.57 -7.43 -8.61
N GLU A 54 6.22 -7.16 -7.36
CA GLU A 54 4.90 -7.60 -6.84
C GLU A 54 3.76 -6.70 -7.33
N ILE A 55 4.01 -5.40 -7.43
CA ILE A 55 2.99 -4.41 -7.84
C ILE A 55 2.92 -4.28 -9.38
N GLU A 56 4.06 -4.46 -10.06
CA GLU A 56 4.21 -4.30 -11.53
C GLU A 56 3.62 -2.99 -12.08
N ALA A 57 3.66 -1.93 -11.26
CA ALA A 57 3.32 -0.56 -11.61
C ALA A 57 4.19 0.38 -10.77
N GLU A 58 4.34 1.62 -11.23
CA GLU A 58 5.05 2.66 -10.47
C GLU A 58 4.20 3.08 -9.28
N ILE A 59 4.73 2.94 -8.06
CA ILE A 59 4.07 3.37 -6.83
C ILE A 59 4.35 4.87 -6.65
N VAL A 60 3.29 5.67 -6.58
CA VAL A 60 3.35 7.11 -6.35
C VAL A 60 3.23 7.42 -4.87
N GLU A 61 2.33 6.70 -4.20
CA GLU A 61 2.05 6.88 -2.77
C GLU A 61 1.67 5.54 -2.14
N SER A 62 2.09 5.36 -0.89
CA SER A 62 1.66 4.26 -0.04
C SER A 62 1.37 4.80 1.35
N SER A 63 0.22 4.44 1.90
CA SER A 63 -0.19 4.88 3.22
C SER A 63 -1.05 3.84 3.92
N MET A 64 -1.16 3.98 5.23
CA MET A 64 -2.13 3.25 6.04
C MET A 64 -3.34 4.16 6.26
N SER A 65 -4.56 3.63 6.16
CA SER A 65 -5.81 4.35 6.45
C SER A 65 -6.48 3.86 7.73
N GLU A 66 -6.16 2.66 8.17
CA GLU A 66 -6.60 2.04 9.43
C GLU A 66 -5.48 1.10 9.95
N PRO A 67 -5.51 0.62 11.21
CA PRO A 67 -4.47 -0.24 11.77
C PRO A 67 -4.10 -1.49 10.96
N ASN A 68 -4.98 -1.96 10.07
CA ASN A 68 -4.73 -3.12 9.20
C ASN A 68 -5.05 -2.85 7.72
N ARG A 69 -5.30 -1.59 7.34
CA ARG A 69 -5.72 -1.24 5.97
C ARG A 69 -4.70 -0.30 5.37
N MET A 70 -4.15 -0.70 4.23
CA MET A 70 -3.25 0.11 3.44
C MET A 70 -3.88 0.49 2.10
N THR A 71 -3.41 1.61 1.57
CA THR A 71 -3.73 2.11 0.24
C THR A 71 -2.44 2.36 -0.53
N LEU A 72 -2.45 1.99 -1.81
CA LEU A 72 -1.38 2.26 -2.75
C LEU A 72 -1.96 3.00 -3.94
N ARG A 73 -1.32 4.11 -4.30
CA ARG A 73 -1.56 4.79 -5.57
C ARG A 73 -0.48 4.41 -6.56
N THR A 74 -0.89 3.95 -7.73
CA THR A 74 0.04 3.59 -8.80
C THR A 74 -0.21 4.39 -10.07
N ARG A 75 0.86 4.72 -10.82
CA ARG A 75 0.73 5.14 -12.22
C ARG A 75 0.46 3.90 -13.07
N GLY A 76 -0.70 3.87 -13.69
CA GLY A 76 -1.18 2.74 -14.45
C GLY A 76 -1.72 1.62 -13.58
N LYS A 77 -2.33 0.65 -14.25
CA LYS A 77 -2.99 -0.49 -13.62
C LYS A 77 -1.95 -1.51 -13.16
N SER A 78 -1.87 -1.75 -11.85
CA SER A 78 -1.16 -2.90 -11.29
C SER A 78 -1.79 -4.23 -11.76
N LEU A 79 -0.99 -5.28 -11.96
CA LEU A 79 -1.51 -6.62 -12.26
C LEU A 79 -2.12 -7.35 -11.04
N LEU A 80 -2.09 -6.72 -9.87
CA LEU A 80 -2.67 -7.24 -8.64
C LEU A 80 -4.17 -7.51 -8.75
N LYS A 81 -4.60 -8.65 -8.22
CA LYS A 81 -5.99 -9.10 -8.24
C LYS A 81 -6.58 -9.16 -6.85
N LYS A 82 -7.87 -8.87 -6.71
CA LYS A 82 -8.61 -9.09 -5.47
C LYS A 82 -8.41 -10.53 -4.97
N GLY A 83 -8.07 -10.67 -3.70
CA GLY A 83 -7.76 -11.93 -3.04
C GLY A 83 -6.30 -12.37 -3.12
N GLN A 84 -5.49 -11.75 -3.96
CA GLN A 84 -4.04 -12.00 -4.01
C GLN A 84 -3.40 -11.56 -2.70
N VAL A 85 -2.36 -12.28 -2.27
CA VAL A 85 -1.56 -11.94 -1.10
C VAL A 85 -0.18 -11.50 -1.56
N ILE A 86 0.29 -10.36 -1.04
CA ILE A 86 1.62 -9.80 -1.30
C ILE A 86 2.41 -9.67 -0.01
N GLN A 87 3.73 -9.54 -0.13
CA GLN A 87 4.60 -9.24 1.00
C GLN A 87 4.80 -7.73 1.15
N VAL A 88 4.66 -7.24 2.37
CA VAL A 88 4.83 -5.83 2.69
C VAL A 88 5.76 -5.70 3.87
N ASP A 89 6.79 -4.91 3.67
CA ASP A 89 7.76 -4.59 4.70
C ASP A 89 7.29 -3.33 5.44
N VAL A 90 6.99 -3.47 6.73
CA VAL A 90 6.51 -2.38 7.58
C VAL A 90 7.65 -1.90 8.47
N ARG A 91 7.96 -0.61 8.41
CA ARG A 91 9.00 0.03 9.24
C ARG A 91 8.38 1.09 10.14
N GLY A 92 8.54 0.95 11.46
CA GLY A 92 8.18 1.99 12.42
C GLY A 92 9.20 3.12 12.47
N GLN A 93 8.78 4.35 12.77
CA GLN A 93 9.69 5.50 12.91
C GLN A 93 10.44 5.56 14.25
N ASN A 94 9.98 4.87 15.28
CA ASN A 94 10.54 4.99 16.64
C ASN A 94 11.38 3.78 17.05
N GLU A 95 12.63 3.73 16.61
CA GLU A 95 13.73 3.09 17.35
C GLU A 95 15.06 3.82 17.10
N SER A 96 15.13 5.06 17.62
CA SER A 96 16.39 5.77 17.87
C SER A 96 16.97 5.34 19.22
#